data_AF-A0A3D1HBW2-F1
#
_entry.id   AF-A0A3D1HBW2-F1
#
_cell.length_a   1.000
_cell.length_b   1.000
_cell.length_c   1.000
_cell.angle_alpha   90.00
_cell.angle_beta   90.00
_cell.angle_gamma   90.00
#
_symmetry.space_group_name_H-M   'P 1'
#
loop_
_entity.id
_entity.type
_entity.pdbx_description
1 polymer ?
#
loop_
_entity_poly.entity_id
_entity_poly.type
_entity_poly.pdbx_seq_one_letter_code
_entity_poly.pdbx_strand_id
1 'polypeptide(L)'
;RGDGINLGKFHAGSFKIALKTGCPIVVSAVRGTKEVHKRTPWRSTKVTFDIIDVIDPAGHKSVELSELVRGKISAFLESENNK
;
A
#
# COMPACT_ATOMS: atom_id res chain seq x y z
N ARG A 1 -15.86 1.73 5.63
CA ARG A 1 -14.98 2.87 5.25
C ARG A 1 -13.67 2.69 6.00
N GLY A 2 -12.51 2.76 5.33
CA GLY A 2 -11.22 2.61 5.99
C GLY A 2 -10.99 3.69 7.05
N ASP A 3 -10.56 3.28 8.24
CA ASP A 3 -10.15 4.13 9.35
C ASP A 3 -8.83 4.88 9.08
N GLY A 4 -8.16 4.60 7.95
CA GLY A 4 -6.91 5.26 7.55
C GLY A 4 -5.71 4.88 8.40
N ILE A 5 -5.92 3.94 9.32
CA ILE A 5 -4.93 3.34 10.22
C ILE A 5 -4.83 1.85 9.88
N ASN A 6 -5.95 1.20 9.53
CA ASN A 6 -6.02 -0.20 9.15
C ASN A 6 -5.93 -0.36 7.62
N LEU A 7 -4.89 -1.08 7.19
CA LEU A 7 -4.71 -1.46 5.80
C LEU A 7 -5.76 -2.52 5.41
N GLY A 8 -6.70 -2.11 4.55
CA GLY A 8 -7.71 -3.00 3.99
C GLY A 8 -7.09 -4.20 3.26
N LYS A 9 -7.86 -5.28 3.14
CA LYS A 9 -7.43 -6.45 2.36
C LYS A 9 -7.35 -6.09 0.87
N PHE A 10 -6.32 -6.57 0.18
CA PHE A 10 -6.33 -6.63 -1.27
C PHE A 10 -7.30 -7.73 -1.71
N HIS A 11 -8.12 -7.45 -2.72
CA HIS A 11 -9.10 -8.40 -3.20
C HIS A 11 -8.46 -9.43 -4.14
N ALA A 12 -9.06 -10.62 -4.21
CA ALA A 12 -8.60 -11.65 -5.13
C ALA A 12 -8.58 -11.11 -6.57
N GLY A 13 -7.43 -11.22 -7.23
CA GLY A 13 -7.24 -10.74 -8.59
C GLY A 13 -6.74 -9.31 -8.72
N SER A 14 -6.52 -8.57 -7.62
CA SER A 14 -5.93 -7.21 -7.64
C SER A 14 -4.60 -7.13 -8.39
N PHE A 15 -3.85 -8.24 -8.49
CA PHE A 15 -2.53 -8.30 -9.13
C PHE A 15 -2.51 -9.10 -10.44
N LYS A 16 -3.68 -9.45 -11.02
CA LYS A 16 -3.75 -10.23 -12.27
C LYS A 16 -3.09 -9.54 -13.46
N ILE A 17 -3.10 -8.21 -13.51
CA ILE A 17 -2.48 -7.46 -14.61
C ILE A 17 -0.96 -7.64 -14.58
N ALA A 18 -0.33 -7.54 -13.41
CA ALA A 18 1.11 -7.76 -13.29
C ALA A 18 1.53 -9.17 -13.71
N LEU A 19 0.74 -10.19 -13.35
CA LEU A 19 0.97 -11.57 -13.81
C LEU A 19 0.82 -11.72 -15.33
N LYS A 20 -0.14 -11.01 -15.93
CA LYS A 20 -0.40 -11.07 -17.38
C LYS A 20 0.69 -10.36 -18.18
N THR A 21 1.23 -9.27 -17.67
CA THR A 21 2.22 -8.44 -18.38
C THR A 21 3.66 -8.80 -18.03
N GLY A 22 3.90 -9.52 -16.93
CA GLY A 22 5.24 -9.78 -16.41
C GLY A 22 5.94 -8.52 -15.88
N CYS A 23 5.21 -7.41 -15.68
CA CYS A 23 5.79 -6.15 -15.21
C CYS A 23 5.97 -6.19 -13.68
N PRO A 24 7.10 -5.67 -13.16
CA PRO A 24 7.32 -5.58 -11.72
C PRO A 24 6.30 -4.65 -11.04
N ILE A 25 5.96 -4.97 -9.80
CA ILE A 25 5.03 -4.22 -8.95
C ILE A 25 5.84 -3.38 -7.98
N VAL A 26 5.68 -2.06 -8.03
CA VAL A 26 6.23 -1.15 -7.02
C VAL A 26 5.26 -1.04 -5.86
N VAL A 27 5.71 -1.38 -4.65
CA VAL A 27 4.94 -1.27 -3.42
C VAL A 27 5.25 0.06 -2.75
N SER A 28 4.20 0.85 -2.49
CA SER A 28 4.33 2.12 -1.78
C SER A 28 3.30 2.26 -0.65
N ALA A 29 3.64 3.09 0.34
CA ALA A 29 2.73 3.52 1.38
C ALA A 29 2.52 5.03 1.29
N VAL A 30 1.26 5.45 1.47
CA VAL A 30 0.88 6.86 1.48
C VAL A 30 0.18 7.18 2.79
N ARG A 31 0.70 8.17 3.52
CA ARG A 31 0.20 8.55 4.85
C ARG A 31 -0.22 10.02 4.87
N GLY A 32 -1.13 10.36 5.80
CA GLY A 32 -1.62 11.73 5.98
C GLY A 32 -2.71 12.18 5.01
N THR A 33 -2.97 11.45 3.92
CA THR A 33 -3.99 11.79 2.91
C THR A 33 -5.41 11.82 3.49
N LYS A 34 -5.71 10.98 4.48
CA LYS A 34 -7.01 10.98 5.16
C LYS A 34 -7.29 12.30 5.86
N GLU A 35 -6.29 13.00 6.37
CA GLU A 35 -6.53 14.25 7.09
C GLU A 35 -6.71 15.44 6.15
N VAL A 36 -6.26 15.32 4.89
CA VAL A 36 -6.37 16.36 3.86
C VAL A 36 -7.84 16.76 3.66
N HIS A 37 -8.75 15.81 3.40
CA HIS A 37 -10.15 16.14 3.14
C HIS A 37 -10.89 16.73 4.36
N LYS A 38 -10.37 16.54 5.58
CA LYS A 38 -10.97 17.11 6.79
C LYS A 38 -10.43 18.50 7.12
N ARG A 39 -9.22 18.81 6.66
CA ARG A 39 -8.45 20.01 7.06
C ARG A 39 -8.39 21.07 5.97
N THR A 40 -8.49 20.68 4.71
CA THR A 40 -8.57 21.60 3.57
C THR A 40 -9.94 22.31 3.55
N PRO A 41 -10.01 23.63 3.31
CA PRO A 41 -8.93 24.55 2.91
C PRO A 41 -8.16 25.25 4.04
N TRP A 42 -8.58 25.14 5.31
CA TRP A 42 -8.07 26.03 6.37
C TRP A 42 -6.79 25.58 7.08
N ARG A 43 -6.38 24.31 6.98
CA ARG A 43 -5.15 23.79 7.64
C ARG A 43 -4.31 22.94 6.70
N SER A 44 -3.00 23.17 6.71
CA SER A 44 -2.04 22.34 5.99
C SER A 44 -1.96 20.93 6.59
N THR A 45 -1.69 19.94 5.74
CA THR A 45 -1.54 18.54 6.15
C THR A 45 -0.27 17.98 5.52
N LYS A 46 0.59 17.36 6.33
CA LYS A 46 1.78 16.65 5.83
C LYS A 46 1.35 15.32 5.25
N VAL A 47 1.67 15.10 3.97
CA VAL A 47 1.47 13.83 3.27
C VAL A 47 2.84 13.25 2.98
N THR A 48 3.04 11.97 3.28
CA THR A 48 4.27 11.24 2.95
C THR A 48 3.96 10.14 1.94
N PHE A 49 4.90 9.92 1.03
CA PHE A 49 4.86 8.88 0.02
C PHE A 49 6.19 8.13 0.08
N ASP A 50 6.12 6.85 0.44
CA ASP A 50 7.29 6.02 0.69
C ASP A 50 7.26 4.82 -0.26
N ILE A 51 8.36 4.59 -0.98
CA ILE A 51 8.55 3.38 -1.80
C ILE A 51 9.19 2.32 -0.90
N ILE A 52 8.51 1.18 -0.76
CA ILE A 52 8.90 0.12 0.18
C ILE A 52 9.71 -0.96 -0.54
N ASP A 53 9.23 -1.42 -1.68
CA ASP A 53 9.84 -2.55 -2.39
C ASP A 53 9.40 -2.62 -3.86
N VAL A 54 10.10 -3.43 -4.65
CA VAL A 54 9.75 -3.78 -6.03
C VAL A 54 9.70 -5.31 -6.16
N ILE A 55 8.54 -5.84 -6.52
CA ILE A 55 8.29 -7.29 -6.58
C ILE A 55 8.14 -7.72 -8.03
N ASP A 56 8.88 -8.76 -8.43
CA ASP A 56 8.67 -9.43 -9.71
C ASP A 56 7.43 -10.35 -9.61
N PRO A 57 6.44 -10.24 -10.51
CA PRO A 57 5.29 -11.16 -10.54
C PRO A 57 5.65 -12.60 -10.93
N ALA A 58 6.82 -12.86 -11.50
CA ALA A 58 7.21 -14.18 -11.99
C ALA A 58 7.19 -15.25 -10.88
N GLY A 59 6.56 -16.39 -11.16
CA GLY A 59 6.51 -17.52 -10.23
C GLY A 59 5.51 -17.41 -9.08
N HIS A 60 4.76 -16.31 -8.96
CA HIS A 60 3.77 -16.12 -7.91
C HIS A 60 2.32 -16.27 -8.40
N LYS A 61 1.42 -16.68 -7.50
CA LYS A 61 -0.03 -16.57 -7.75
C LYS A 61 -0.56 -15.21 -7.30
N SER A 62 -1.69 -14.78 -7.88
CA SER A 62 -2.28 -13.46 -7.57
C SER A 62 -2.68 -13.31 -6.10
N VAL A 63 -3.05 -14.41 -5.44
CA VAL A 63 -3.44 -14.39 -4.01
C VAL A 63 -2.20 -14.24 -3.14
N GLU A 64 -1.14 -15.00 -3.43
CA GLU A 64 0.14 -14.92 -2.73
C GLU A 64 0.76 -13.51 -2.82
N LEU A 65 0.75 -12.92 -4.02
CA LEU A 65 1.19 -11.52 -4.21
C LEU A 65 0.39 -10.55 -3.34
N SER A 66 -0.91 -10.79 -3.20
CA SER A 66 -1.78 -9.91 -2.42
C SER A 66 -1.49 -9.95 -0.93
N GLU A 67 -1.15 -11.12 -0.40
CA GLU A 67 -0.76 -11.31 0.99
C GLU A 67 0.64 -10.75 1.24
N LEU A 68 1.57 -10.99 0.32
CA LEU A 68 2.95 -10.51 0.39
C LEU A 68 3.02 -8.97 0.36
N VAL A 69 2.33 -8.33 -0.58
CA VAL A 69 2.26 -6.85 -0.67
C VAL A 69 1.64 -6.27 0.60
N ARG A 70 0.55 -6.86 1.10
CA ARG A 70 -0.09 -6.42 2.34
C ARG A 70 0.83 -6.55 3.54
N GLY A 71 1.53 -7.68 3.68
CA GLY A 71 2.46 -7.92 4.76
C GLY A 71 3.60 -6.89 4.77
N LYS A 72 4.18 -6.59 3.61
CA LYS A 72 5.23 -5.56 3.47
C LYS A 72 4.76 -4.18 3.88
N ILE A 73 3.57 -3.76 3.42
CA ILE A 73 3.00 -2.46 3.80
C ILE A 73 2.69 -2.42 5.30
N SER A 74 2.10 -3.48 5.88
CA SER A 74 1.79 -3.54 7.32
C SER A 74 3.06 -3.42 8.17
N ALA A 75 4.09 -4.22 7.86
CA ALA A 75 5.35 -4.19 8.58
C ALA A 75 6.03 -2.81 8.51
N PHE A 76 5.95 -2.14 7.35
CA PHE A 76 6.46 -0.77 7.20
C PHE A 76 5.67 0.25 8.02
N LEU A 77 4.34 0.15 8.05
CA LEU A 77 3.51 1.05 8.85
C LEU A 77 3.70 0.83 10.36
N GLU A 78 3.93 -0.41 10.79
CA GLU A 78 4.21 -0.77 12.18
C GLU A 78 5.57 -0.25 12.65
N SER A 79 6.62 -0.36 11.81
CA SER A 79 7.95 0.15 12.16
C SER A 79 7.97 1.67 12.31
N GLU A 80 7.19 2.36 11.50
CA GLU A 80 7.08 3.81 11.51
C GLU A 80 6.22 4.35 12.67
N ASN A 81 5.26 3.56 13.17
CA ASN A 81 4.48 3.93 14.36
C ASN A 81 5.27 3.76 15.67
N ASN A 82 6.32 2.93 15.68
CA ASN A 82 7.17 2.68 16.84
C ASN A 82 8.40 3.60 16.91
N LYS A 83 8.39 4.69 16.14
CA LYS A 83 9.49 5.64 16.01
C LYS A 83 9.04 7.03 16.45
#